data_AF-E9RK07-F1
#
_entry.id   AF-E9RK07-F1
#
_cell.length_a   1.000
_cell.length_b   1.000
_cell.length_c   1.000
_cell.angle_alpha   90.00
_cell.angle_beta   90.00
_cell.angle_gamma   90.00
#
_symmetry.space_group_name_H-M   'P 1'
#
loop_
_entity.id
_entity.type
_entity.pdbx_description
1 polymer ?
#
loop_
_entity_poly.entity_id
_entity_poly.type
_entity_poly.pdbx_seq_one_letter_code
_entity_poly.pdbx_strand_id
1 'polypeptide(L)'
;DNQNRATGIRVSTEGFEWQIKAKKEVILSAGVMRSPQLLMVSGIGPKAHLKQLGIPVRSDLSGVGQNMQDTIILGPTVPVKVESHSQLMGNKETLPRAIREYNEQRKGLLTNPGQDYFAFEKHQPGMLKESTAADIDAAFPPDWPTFSYIALDDTFV
;
A
#
# COMPACT_ATOMS: atom_id res chain seq x y z
N ASP A 1 -16.51 -1.44 26.29
CA ASP A 1 -17.49 -1.43 27.40
C ASP A 1 -17.60 -0.01 27.95
N ASN A 2 -18.12 0.19 29.16
CA ASN A 2 -18.25 1.52 29.78
C ASN A 2 -16.92 2.07 30.32
N GLN A 3 -15.85 1.27 30.31
CA GLN A 3 -14.49 1.65 30.72
C GLN A 3 -13.57 1.80 29.51
N ASN A 4 -14.13 1.99 28.30
CA ASN A 4 -13.40 2.10 27.04
C ASN A 4 -12.51 0.89 26.69
N ARG A 5 -12.79 -0.30 27.23
CA ARG A 5 -12.14 -1.53 26.77
C ARG A 5 -12.85 -2.10 25.54
N ALA A 6 -12.10 -2.41 24.49
CA ALA A 6 -12.62 -3.14 23.33
C ALA A 6 -12.89 -4.61 23.72
N THR A 7 -14.12 -5.08 23.55
CA THR A 7 -14.55 -6.42 24.01
C THR A 7 -14.82 -7.40 22.87
N GLY A 8 -14.72 -6.96 21.62
CA GLY A 8 -15.08 -7.75 20.46
C GLY A 8 -15.38 -6.90 19.23
N ILE A 9 -15.90 -7.56 18.20
CA ILE A 9 -16.26 -6.95 16.92
C ILE A 9 -17.67 -7.37 16.50
N ARG A 10 -18.33 -6.51 15.72
CA ARG A 10 -19.55 -6.85 14.99
C ARG A 10 -19.19 -7.02 13.52
N VAL A 11 -19.62 -8.10 12.89
CA VAL A 11 -19.34 -8.42 11.49
C VAL A 11 -20.65 -8.70 10.79
N SER A 12 -20.83 -8.15 9.59
CA SER A 12 -21.93 -8.50 8.70
C SER A 12 -21.37 -9.27 7.52
N THR A 13 -21.78 -10.51 7.34
CA THR A 13 -21.36 -11.37 6.23
C THR A 13 -22.49 -12.32 5.84
N GLU A 14 -22.65 -12.57 4.54
CA GLU A 14 -23.68 -13.47 4.00
C GLU A 14 -25.12 -13.13 4.46
N GLY A 15 -25.40 -11.85 4.74
CA GLY A 15 -26.70 -11.40 5.23
C GLY A 15 -26.94 -11.61 6.73
N PHE A 16 -25.96 -12.12 7.47
CA PHE A 16 -26.03 -12.32 8.92
C PHE A 16 -25.14 -11.34 9.67
N GLU A 17 -25.63 -10.89 10.83
CA GLU A 17 -24.83 -10.14 11.80
C GLU A 17 -24.28 -11.07 12.88
N TRP A 18 -22.98 -11.00 13.09
CA TRP A 18 -22.25 -11.77 14.09
C TRP A 18 -21.63 -10.83 15.12
N GLN A 19 -21.66 -11.24 16.39
CA GLN A 19 -20.91 -10.58 17.46
C GLN A 19 -19.85 -11.53 18.02
N ILE A 20 -18.59 -11.21 17.74
CA ILE A 20 -17.45 -12.02 18.18
C ILE A 20 -16.82 -11.33 19.39
N LYS A 21 -16.74 -12.02 20.52
CA LYS A 21 -16.16 -11.48 21.76
C LYS A 21 -14.71 -11.92 21.93
N ALA A 22 -13.88 -11.02 22.44
CA ALA A 22 -12.50 -11.32 22.81
C ALA A 22 -12.37 -11.49 24.33
N LYS A 23 -11.62 -12.51 24.77
CA LYS A 23 -11.35 -12.75 26.20
C LYS A 23 -10.21 -11.89 26.73
N LYS A 24 -9.26 -11.52 25.87
CA LYS A 24 -8.06 -10.75 26.24
C LYS A 24 -8.07 -9.40 25.53
N GLU A 25 -7.82 -9.42 24.22
CA GLU A 25 -7.57 -8.21 23.44
C GLU A 25 -8.22 -8.30 22.06
N VAL A 26 -8.45 -7.13 21.46
CA VAL A 26 -8.85 -6.97 20.06
C VAL A 26 -7.71 -6.25 19.34
N ILE A 27 -7.13 -6.90 18.34
CA ILE A 27 -6.07 -6.33 17.52
C ILE A 27 -6.69 -5.86 16.20
N LEU A 28 -6.53 -4.58 15.88
CA LEU A 28 -7.06 -3.99 14.66
C LEU A 28 -5.98 -3.96 13.57
N SER A 29 -6.17 -4.79 12.53
CA SER A 29 -5.22 -4.94 11.41
C SER A 29 -5.91 -4.81 10.05
N ALA A 30 -6.78 -3.82 9.88
CA ALA A 30 -7.56 -3.63 8.66
C ALA A 30 -6.82 -2.82 7.57
N GLY A 31 -5.53 -2.51 7.77
CA GLY A 31 -4.70 -1.72 6.86
C GLY A 31 -4.91 -0.20 6.97
N VAL A 32 -4.07 0.57 6.28
CA VAL A 32 -3.98 2.04 6.42
C VAL A 32 -5.30 2.75 6.15
N MET A 33 -6.14 2.23 5.23
CA MET A 33 -7.43 2.84 4.88
C MET A 33 -8.56 2.42 5.82
N ARG A 34 -8.67 1.14 6.18
CA ARG A 34 -9.83 0.63 6.92
C ARG A 34 -9.66 0.64 8.43
N SER A 35 -8.43 0.58 8.97
CA SER A 35 -8.20 0.71 10.40
C SER A 35 -8.69 2.05 10.96
N PRO A 36 -8.30 3.22 10.43
CA PRO A 36 -8.82 4.50 10.95
C PRO A 36 -10.32 4.65 10.72
N GLN A 37 -10.86 4.14 9.61
CA GLN A 37 -12.30 4.13 9.37
C GLN A 37 -13.04 3.29 10.42
N LEU A 38 -12.54 2.10 10.76
CA LEU A 38 -13.16 1.22 11.74
C LEU A 38 -13.08 1.79 13.17
N LEU A 39 -11.97 2.48 13.51
CA LEU A 39 -11.88 3.26 14.75
C LEU A 39 -12.93 4.36 14.79
N MET A 40 -13.06 5.14 13.71
CA MET A 40 -14.00 6.26 13.65
C MET A 40 -15.45 5.81 13.78
N VAL A 41 -15.90 4.78 13.04
CA VAL A 41 -17.27 4.23 13.20
C VAL A 41 -17.50 3.58 14.57
N SER A 42 -16.43 3.23 15.28
CA SER A 42 -16.48 2.77 16.68
C SER A 42 -16.46 3.93 17.69
N GLY A 43 -16.47 5.19 17.23
CA GLY A 43 -16.46 6.39 18.06
C GLY A 43 -15.08 6.86 18.53
N ILE A 44 -14.00 6.40 17.89
CA ILE A 44 -12.61 6.72 18.23
C ILE A 44 -11.99 7.51 17.06
N GLY A 45 -11.77 8.81 17.24
CA GLY A 45 -11.21 9.67 16.19
C GLY A 45 -11.49 11.16 16.42
N PRO A 46 -11.30 12.03 15.41
CA PRO A 46 -11.47 13.47 15.56
C PRO A 46 -12.91 13.84 15.91
N LYS A 47 -13.14 14.41 17.11
CA LYS A 47 -14.49 14.69 17.64
C LYS A 47 -15.37 15.53 16.71
N ALA A 48 -14.82 16.53 16.03
CA ALA A 48 -15.59 17.37 15.11
C ALA A 48 -16.13 16.54 13.92
N HIS A 49 -15.28 15.70 13.34
CA HIS A 49 -15.64 14.82 12.22
C HIS A 49 -16.66 13.76 12.64
N LEU A 50 -16.48 13.12 13.81
CA LEU A 50 -17.43 12.14 14.34
C LEU A 50 -18.81 12.77 14.59
N LYS A 51 -18.86 13.97 15.18
CA LYS A 51 -20.11 14.71 15.41
C LYS A 51 -20.83 15.07 14.11
N GLN A 52 -20.08 15.47 13.08
CA GLN A 52 -20.64 15.78 11.76
C GLN A 52 -21.37 14.58 11.14
N LEU A 53 -20.87 13.37 11.41
CA LEU A 53 -21.45 12.11 10.92
C LEU A 53 -22.47 11.48 11.88
N GLY A 54 -22.80 12.14 12.99
CA GLY A 54 -23.73 11.60 13.99
C GLY A 54 -23.20 10.41 14.79
N ILE A 55 -21.87 10.20 14.82
CA ILE A 55 -21.24 9.09 15.53
C ILE A 55 -20.96 9.50 16.99
N PRO A 56 -21.44 8.74 18.00
CA PRO A 56 -21.11 9.00 19.39
C PRO A 56 -19.60 8.93 19.66
N VAL A 57 -19.06 9.98 20.27
CA VAL A 57 -17.62 10.07 20.56
C VAL A 57 -17.31 9.30 21.85
N ARG A 58 -16.53 8.22 21.72
CA ARG A 58 -15.96 7.45 22.83
C ARG A 58 -14.58 7.96 23.24
N SER A 59 -13.76 8.33 22.26
CA SER A 59 -12.42 8.89 22.49
C SER A 59 -12.08 9.89 21.38
N ASP A 60 -11.70 11.10 21.77
CA ASP A 60 -11.30 12.16 20.85
C ASP A 60 -9.81 12.03 20.54
N LEU A 61 -9.50 11.39 19.41
CA LEU A 61 -8.13 11.17 18.94
C LEU A 61 -7.97 11.81 17.56
N SER A 62 -7.48 13.05 17.54
CA SER A 62 -7.32 13.84 16.32
C SER A 62 -6.38 13.22 15.28
N GLY A 63 -5.45 12.35 15.70
CA GLY A 63 -4.53 11.66 14.80
C GLY A 63 -5.13 10.49 14.00
N VAL A 64 -6.31 9.99 14.37
CA VAL A 64 -6.93 8.86 13.65
C VAL A 64 -7.31 9.30 12.23
N GLY A 65 -6.79 8.58 11.24
CA GLY A 65 -7.00 8.87 9.82
C GLY A 65 -6.16 10.02 9.26
N GLN A 66 -5.23 10.57 10.04
CA GLN A 66 -4.31 11.62 9.60
C GLN A 66 -2.94 11.02 9.24
N ASN A 67 -2.05 11.87 8.70
CA ASN A 67 -0.69 11.50 8.33
C ASN A 67 -0.63 10.32 7.33
N MET A 68 -1.58 10.27 6.38
CA MET A 68 -1.48 9.35 5.25
C MET A 68 -0.33 9.79 4.35
N GLN A 69 0.60 8.88 4.10
CA GLN A 69 1.72 9.07 3.19
C GLN A 69 1.69 7.94 2.17
N ASP A 70 2.00 8.27 0.93
CA ASP A 70 2.07 7.32 -0.17
C ASP A 70 3.15 7.76 -1.15
N THR A 71 3.66 6.84 -1.95
CA THR A 71 4.67 7.11 -2.96
C THR A 71 4.01 7.21 -4.32
N ILE A 72 4.22 8.34 -5.02
CA ILE A 72 3.75 8.49 -6.38
C ILE A 72 4.62 7.63 -7.30
N ILE A 73 3.99 6.74 -8.07
CA ILE A 73 4.68 5.88 -9.04
C ILE A 73 4.54 6.48 -10.44
N LEU A 74 5.68 6.64 -11.12
CA LEU A 74 5.77 7.00 -12.53
C LEU A 74 6.38 5.83 -13.29
N GLY A 75 5.70 5.34 -14.33
CA GLY A 75 6.15 4.19 -15.12
C GLY A 75 6.44 4.56 -16.57
N PRO A 76 7.57 5.25 -16.86
CA PRO A 76 7.99 5.43 -18.25
C PRO A 76 8.30 4.06 -18.86
N THR A 77 7.80 3.80 -20.07
CA THR A 77 8.03 2.55 -20.80
C THR A 77 8.81 2.83 -22.07
N VAL A 78 9.84 2.04 -22.33
CA VAL A 78 10.65 2.13 -23.54
C VAL A 78 10.62 0.80 -24.31
N PRO A 79 10.56 0.81 -25.66
CA PRO A 79 10.59 -0.43 -26.42
C PRO A 79 11.99 -1.06 -26.36
N VAL A 80 12.04 -2.36 -26.09
CA VAL A 80 13.26 -3.16 -26.07
C VAL A 80 13.21 -4.27 -27.12
N LYS A 81 14.37 -4.81 -27.49
CA LYS A 81 14.49 -5.90 -28.48
C LYS A 81 14.60 -7.29 -27.83
N VAL A 82 14.44 -7.37 -26.52
CA VAL A 82 14.46 -8.62 -25.74
C VAL A 82 13.06 -9.00 -25.28
N GLU A 83 12.87 -10.26 -24.89
CA GLU A 83 11.59 -10.73 -24.35
C GLU A 83 11.37 -10.20 -22.92
N SER A 84 10.43 -9.26 -22.78
CA SER A 84 9.98 -8.70 -21.49
C SER A 84 8.64 -9.30 -21.04
N HIS A 85 8.25 -9.15 -19.76
CA HIS A 85 6.95 -9.60 -19.26
C HIS A 85 5.76 -9.00 -20.01
N SER A 86 5.89 -7.81 -20.62
CA SER A 86 4.83 -7.23 -21.47
C SER A 86 4.34 -8.17 -22.59
N GLN A 87 5.20 -9.09 -23.08
CA GLN A 87 4.83 -10.07 -24.10
C GLN A 87 3.92 -11.18 -23.58
N LEU A 88 3.82 -11.40 -22.26
CA LEU A 88 2.84 -12.33 -21.67
C LEU A 88 1.39 -11.90 -21.96
N MET A 89 1.16 -10.60 -22.16
CA MET A 89 -0.15 -10.07 -22.55
C MET A 89 -0.28 -9.85 -24.05
N GLY A 90 0.83 -9.54 -24.74
CA GLY A 90 0.83 -9.11 -26.15
C GLY A 90 1.09 -10.21 -27.20
N ASN A 91 1.67 -11.36 -26.81
CA ASN A 91 2.07 -12.42 -27.73
C ASN A 91 1.31 -13.72 -27.43
N LYS A 92 0.65 -14.27 -28.45
CA LYS A 92 -0.15 -15.51 -28.36
C LYS A 92 0.70 -16.76 -28.07
N GLU A 93 2.00 -16.72 -28.30
CA GLU A 93 2.92 -17.85 -28.09
C GLU A 93 3.66 -17.79 -26.75
N THR A 94 4.00 -16.59 -26.28
CA THR A 94 4.81 -16.39 -25.07
C THR A 94 4.11 -16.92 -23.83
N LEU A 95 2.82 -16.60 -23.62
CA LEU A 95 2.10 -17.05 -22.43
C LEU A 95 1.93 -18.58 -22.35
N PRO A 96 1.48 -19.30 -23.39
CA PRO A 96 1.41 -20.76 -23.35
C PRO A 96 2.77 -21.43 -23.08
N ARG A 97 3.87 -20.91 -23.66
CA ARG A 97 5.22 -21.41 -23.40
C ARG A 97 5.61 -21.18 -21.93
N ALA A 98 5.43 -19.98 -21.42
CA ALA A 98 5.77 -19.64 -20.03
C ALA A 98 4.95 -20.46 -19.01
N ILE A 99 3.67 -20.72 -19.29
CA ILE A 99 2.82 -21.62 -18.47
C ILE A 99 3.40 -23.03 -18.44
N ARG A 100 3.82 -23.56 -19.59
CA ARG A 100 4.41 -24.91 -19.68
C ARG A 100 5.72 -24.99 -18.90
N GLU A 101 6.64 -24.07 -19.14
CA GLU A 101 7.93 -23.98 -18.44
C GLU A 101 7.74 -23.92 -16.91
N TYR A 102 6.77 -23.12 -16.44
CA TYR A 102 6.47 -23.00 -15.03
C TYR A 102 5.85 -24.28 -14.45
N ASN A 103 4.91 -24.91 -15.15
CA ASN A 103 4.21 -26.08 -14.63
C ASN A 103 5.08 -27.33 -14.62
N GLU A 104 5.90 -27.52 -15.65
CA GLU A 104 6.73 -28.72 -15.80
C GLU A 104 8.05 -28.59 -15.04
N GLN A 105 8.64 -27.39 -14.98
CA GLN A 105 10.01 -27.20 -14.50
C GLN A 105 10.15 -26.13 -13.42
N ARG A 106 9.11 -25.36 -13.11
CA ARG A 106 9.18 -24.19 -12.21
C ARG A 106 10.25 -23.19 -12.68
N LYS A 107 10.28 -22.93 -13.99
CA LYS A 107 11.18 -21.99 -14.67
C LYS A 107 10.41 -21.02 -15.56
N GLY A 108 11.12 -20.07 -16.15
CA GLY A 108 10.61 -19.16 -17.17
C GLY A 108 10.01 -17.88 -16.58
N LEU A 109 9.45 -17.04 -17.44
CA LEU A 109 8.99 -15.69 -17.09
C LEU A 109 8.03 -15.64 -15.89
N LEU A 110 7.21 -16.67 -15.69
CA LEU A 110 6.24 -16.70 -14.59
C LEU A 110 6.87 -16.91 -13.20
N THR A 111 8.18 -17.21 -13.11
CA THR A 111 8.89 -17.23 -11.82
C THR A 111 9.43 -15.88 -11.40
N ASN A 112 9.51 -14.91 -12.33
CA ASN A 112 10.07 -13.59 -12.07
C ASN A 112 8.93 -12.60 -11.75
N PRO A 113 8.98 -11.87 -10.62
CA PRO A 113 7.92 -10.94 -10.20
C PRO A 113 7.92 -9.59 -10.96
N GLY A 114 8.86 -9.40 -11.88
CA GLY A 114 9.05 -8.21 -12.71
C GLY A 114 10.08 -7.23 -12.16
N GLN A 115 10.54 -7.35 -10.92
CA GLN A 115 11.39 -6.34 -10.25
C GLN A 115 12.79 -6.88 -9.94
N ASP A 116 13.75 -6.64 -10.84
CA ASP A 116 15.10 -7.19 -10.72
C ASP A 116 16.10 -6.22 -10.07
N TYR A 117 15.96 -4.92 -10.33
CA TYR A 117 16.84 -3.89 -9.79
C TYR A 117 16.07 -2.78 -9.08
N PHE A 118 16.67 -2.34 -7.98
CA PHE A 118 16.22 -1.22 -7.17
C PHE A 118 17.38 -0.25 -6.97
N ALA A 119 17.11 1.04 -7.14
CA ALA A 119 18.05 2.10 -6.80
C ALA A 119 17.34 3.21 -6.05
N PHE A 120 18.07 3.87 -5.16
CA PHE A 120 17.59 4.99 -4.37
C PHE A 120 18.49 6.18 -4.61
N GLU A 121 17.90 7.34 -4.84
CA GLU A 121 18.63 8.57 -5.11
C GLU A 121 18.07 9.73 -4.29
N LYS A 122 18.97 10.51 -3.70
CA LYS A 122 18.65 11.82 -3.13
C LYS A 122 18.65 12.84 -4.26
N HIS A 123 17.63 13.69 -4.30
CA HIS A 123 17.59 14.76 -5.29
C HIS A 123 18.85 15.64 -5.25
N GLN A 124 19.25 16.11 -6.43
CA GLN A 124 20.36 17.05 -6.63
C GLN A 124 19.82 18.46 -6.96
N PRO A 125 20.61 19.53 -6.74
CA PRO A 125 20.23 20.88 -7.14
C PRO A 125 19.80 20.95 -8.61
N GLY A 126 18.63 21.55 -8.87
CA GLY A 126 18.07 21.71 -10.22
C GLY A 126 17.20 20.56 -10.73
N MET A 127 17.14 19.41 -10.03
CA MET A 127 16.23 18.31 -10.41
C MET A 127 14.76 18.60 -10.07
N LEU A 128 14.53 19.33 -8.97
CA LEU A 128 13.21 19.69 -8.48
C LEU A 128 13.11 21.22 -8.38
N LYS A 129 11.87 21.72 -8.35
CA LYS A 129 11.60 23.11 -7.98
C LYS A 129 12.15 23.36 -6.57
N GLU A 130 12.79 24.50 -6.34
CA GLU A 130 13.42 24.85 -5.06
C GLU A 130 12.49 24.70 -3.86
N SER A 131 11.22 25.11 -3.99
CA SER A 131 10.23 24.94 -2.93
C SER A 131 9.98 23.48 -2.58
N THR A 132 9.91 22.60 -3.58
CA THR A 132 9.68 21.16 -3.37
C THR A 132 10.88 20.47 -2.75
N ALA A 133 12.09 20.83 -3.19
CA ALA A 133 13.33 20.36 -2.58
C ALA A 133 13.39 20.74 -1.08
N ALA A 134 13.11 22.00 -0.76
CA ALA A 134 13.10 22.51 0.61
C ALA A 134 12.05 21.81 1.49
N ASP A 135 10.84 21.57 0.97
CA ASP A 135 9.79 20.85 1.69
C ASP A 135 10.22 19.41 2.03
N ILE A 136 10.87 18.72 1.09
CA ILE A 136 11.37 17.34 1.28
C ILE A 136 12.48 17.30 2.33
N ASP A 137 13.46 18.20 2.24
CA ASP A 137 14.59 18.24 3.19
C ASP A 137 14.18 18.70 4.59
N ALA A 138 13.09 19.47 4.71
CA ALA A 138 12.51 19.81 6.00
C ALA A 138 11.70 18.66 6.61
N ALA A 139 11.03 17.86 5.77
CA ALA A 139 10.14 16.79 6.22
C ALA A 139 10.87 15.48 6.56
N PHE A 140 12.03 15.22 5.93
CA PHE A 140 12.72 13.94 6.03
C PHE A 140 14.19 14.09 6.45
N PRO A 141 14.80 13.06 7.06
CA PRO A 141 16.22 13.05 7.38
C PRO A 141 17.13 13.32 6.16
N PRO A 142 18.37 13.81 6.37
CA PRO A 142 19.30 14.11 5.28
C PRO A 142 19.61 12.92 4.36
N ASP A 143 19.59 11.70 4.89
CA ASP A 143 19.84 10.43 4.18
C ASP A 143 18.59 9.81 3.55
N TRP A 144 17.42 10.43 3.70
CA TRP A 144 16.18 9.92 3.10
C TRP A 144 16.20 10.03 1.58
N PRO A 145 15.98 8.92 0.83
CA PRO A 145 15.97 8.97 -0.62
C PRO A 145 14.75 9.71 -1.15
N THR A 146 14.96 10.58 -2.13
CA THR A 146 13.88 11.34 -2.76
C THR A 146 13.21 10.51 -3.86
N PHE A 147 14.00 9.72 -4.58
CA PHE A 147 13.55 8.88 -5.68
C PHE A 147 13.84 7.42 -5.37
N SER A 148 12.89 6.56 -5.74
CA SER A 148 13.06 5.12 -5.81
C SER A 148 12.88 4.71 -7.26
N TYR A 149 13.92 4.12 -7.84
CA TYR A 149 13.91 3.56 -9.18
C TYR A 149 13.70 2.06 -9.06
N ILE A 150 12.68 1.58 -9.75
CA ILE A 150 12.33 0.17 -9.83
C ILE A 150 12.41 -0.19 -11.30
N ALA A 151 13.41 -0.99 -11.68
CA ALA A 151 13.50 -1.50 -13.03
C ALA A 151 12.52 -2.67 -13.15
N LEU A 152 11.53 -2.49 -14.03
CA LEU A 152 10.56 -3.53 -14.36
C LEU A 152 10.97 -4.20 -15.67
N ASP A 153 11.12 -5.53 -15.64
CA ASP A 153 11.38 -6.42 -16.79
C ASP A 153 12.82 -6.49 -17.35
N ASP A 154 13.86 -6.56 -16.50
CA ASP A 154 15.23 -6.83 -16.96
C ASP A 154 15.50 -8.34 -17.02
N THR A 155 15.06 -9.00 -18.09
CA THR A 155 15.39 -10.39 -18.38
C THR A 155 16.85 -10.53 -18.84
N PHE A 156 17.79 -10.44 -17.90
CA PHE A 156 19.12 -11.04 -18.06
C PHE A 156 18.97 -12.56 -17.87
N VAL A 157 18.54 -13.25 -18.93
CA VAL A 157 18.70 -14.71 -19.06
C VAL A 157 19.77 -15.00 -20.10
#